data_AF-A0A2P4XRB9-F1
#
_entry.id   AF-A0A2P4XRB9-F1
#
_cell.length_a   1.000
_cell.length_b   1.000
_cell.length_c   1.000
_cell.angle_alpha   90.00
_cell.angle_beta   90.00
_cell.angle_gamma   90.00
#
_symmetry.space_group_name_H-M   'P 1'
#
loop_
_entity.id
_entity.type
_entity.pdbx_description
1 polymer ?
#
loop_
_entity_poly.entity_id
_entity_poly.type
_entity_poly.pdbx_seq_one_letter_code
_entity_poly.pdbx_strand_id
1 'polypeptide(L)'
;MNQRDIRAEYTNLVSHVRDAHPNYEAEMRDASAAATGTLVPWVSQKTTNRYSWLRWVVNCNLPFNFCEADETRRFAQLPPVSVDTLYSNMESVTKDVEKAIAEEMPEQFVWILDGWSHGTEHFLAAFACFEGGGSLGKA
;
A
#
# COMPACT_ATOMS: atom_id res chain seq x y z
N MET A 1 16.59 17.55 25.76
CA MET A 1 16.56 16.58 24.65
C MET A 1 15.26 15.80 24.76
N ASN A 2 14.25 16.12 23.95
CA ASN A 2 13.00 15.37 23.92
C ASN A 2 13.17 14.21 22.94
N GLN A 3 13.13 13.00 23.48
CA GLN A 3 13.16 11.76 22.73
C GLN A 3 11.81 11.63 22.02
N ARG A 4 11.80 11.82 20.69
CA ARG A 4 10.62 11.61 19.86
C ARG A 4 10.43 10.11 19.67
N ASP A 5 9.29 9.60 20.09
CA ASP A 5 8.90 8.20 19.90
C ASP A 5 8.44 8.00 18.45
N ILE A 6 9.30 7.38 17.64
CA ILE A 6 9.11 7.19 16.19
C ILE A 6 7.86 6.35 15.88
N ARG A 7 7.33 5.60 16.88
CA ARG A 7 6.13 4.76 16.73
C ARG A 7 4.82 5.53 16.73
N ALA A 8 4.77 6.73 17.33
CA ALA A 8 3.53 7.51 17.41
C ALA A 8 3.21 8.25 16.09
N GLU A 9 4.22 8.53 15.26
CA GLU A 9 4.06 9.37 14.06
C GLU A 9 3.21 8.73 12.95
N TYR A 10 3.09 7.40 12.91
CA TYR A 10 2.41 6.70 11.80
C TYR A 10 1.05 6.11 12.16
N THR A 11 0.66 6.10 13.44
CA THR A 11 -0.44 5.23 13.90
C THR A 11 -1.72 5.99 14.25
N ASN A 12 -1.65 7.32 14.42
CA ASN A 12 -2.83 8.14 14.71
C ASN A 12 -2.85 9.40 13.82
N LEU A 13 -3.73 9.39 12.84
CA LEU A 13 -3.95 10.50 11.91
C LEU A 13 -4.35 11.79 12.64
N VAL A 14 -5.16 11.70 13.70
CA VAL A 14 -5.64 12.88 14.43
C VAL A 14 -4.51 13.56 15.19
N SER A 15 -3.59 12.80 15.80
CA SER A 15 -2.40 13.41 16.42
C SER A 15 -1.48 14.02 15.36
N HIS A 16 -1.28 13.34 14.23
CA HIS A 16 -0.48 13.90 13.13
C HIS A 16 -1.05 15.23 12.61
N VAL A 17 -2.36 15.29 12.38
CA VAL A 17 -3.04 16.51 11.92
C VAL A 17 -2.88 17.64 12.94
N ARG A 18 -3.09 17.36 14.22
CA ARG A 18 -2.93 18.39 15.28
C ARG A 18 -1.49 18.89 15.40
N ASP A 19 -0.51 18.02 15.22
CA ASP A 19 0.90 18.37 15.37
C ASP A 19 1.47 19.06 14.11
N ALA A 20 1.10 18.59 12.92
CA ALA A 20 1.66 19.06 11.65
C ALA A 20 0.82 20.15 10.97
N HIS A 21 -0.46 20.29 11.32
CA HIS A 21 -1.38 21.27 10.71
C HIS A 21 -2.05 22.13 11.80
N PRO A 22 -1.37 23.13 12.37
CA PRO A 22 -1.92 23.94 13.47
C PRO A 22 -3.23 24.67 13.13
N ASN A 23 -3.47 24.94 11.85
CA ASN A 23 -4.66 25.64 11.35
C ASN A 23 -5.71 24.70 10.76
N TYR A 24 -5.62 23.39 11.02
CA TYR A 24 -6.49 22.38 10.39
C TYR A 24 -8.00 22.68 10.55
N GLU A 25 -8.43 23.29 11.66
CA GLU A 25 -9.84 23.65 11.89
C GLU A 25 -10.34 24.75 10.95
N ALA A 26 -9.49 25.71 10.61
CA ALA A 26 -9.80 26.75 9.64
C ALA A 26 -9.73 26.19 8.22
N GLU A 27 -8.70 25.39 7.91
CA GLU A 27 -8.54 24.73 6.62
C GLU A 27 -9.69 23.75 6.33
N MET A 28 -10.21 23.02 7.33
CA MET A 28 -11.39 22.17 7.19
C MET A 28 -12.68 22.97 6.97
N ARG A 29 -12.80 24.15 7.57
CA ARG A 29 -13.97 25.02 7.43
C ARG A 29 -14.04 25.65 6.03
N ASP A 30 -12.88 26.00 5.49
CA ASP A 30 -12.73 26.61 4.17
C ASP A 30 -12.57 25.57 3.05
N ALA A 31 -12.47 24.28 3.42
CA ALA A 31 -12.36 23.18 2.47
C ALA A 31 -13.59 23.11 1.56
N SER A 32 -13.36 23.10 0.24
CA SER A 32 -14.42 22.85 -0.73
C SER A 32 -15.09 21.50 -0.48
N ALA A 33 -16.35 21.33 -0.90
CA ALA A 33 -17.07 20.06 -0.78
C ALA A 33 -16.34 18.87 -1.42
N ALA A 34 -15.54 19.10 -2.46
CA ALA A 34 -14.69 18.07 -3.08
C ALA A 34 -13.49 17.66 -2.19
N ALA A 35 -13.02 18.56 -1.32
CA ALA A 35 -11.93 18.32 -0.38
C ALA A 35 -12.42 17.70 0.94
N THR A 36 -13.67 17.98 1.37
CA THR A 36 -14.23 17.53 2.65
C THR A 36 -14.38 16.00 2.78
N GLY A 37 -14.20 15.23 1.70
CA GLY A 37 -14.28 13.75 1.70
C GLY A 37 -12.95 13.03 1.54
N THR A 38 -11.82 13.75 1.45
CA THR A 38 -10.51 13.13 1.22
C THR A 38 -9.53 13.42 2.35
N LEU A 39 -8.72 12.43 2.67
CA LEU A 39 -7.62 12.58 3.62
C LEU A 39 -6.36 13.15 2.99
N VAL A 40 -6.29 13.28 1.67
CA VAL A 40 -5.07 13.68 0.93
C VAL A 40 -4.41 14.96 1.46
N PRO A 41 -5.15 16.05 1.79
CA PRO A 41 -4.54 17.27 2.35
C PRO A 41 -3.85 17.08 3.71
N TRP A 42 -4.23 16.02 4.43
CA TRP A 42 -3.84 15.74 5.82
C TRP A 42 -2.77 14.66 5.92
N VAL A 43 -2.34 14.08 4.80
CA VAL A 43 -1.32 13.04 4.75
C VAL A 43 0.04 13.67 4.60
N SER A 44 1.00 13.25 5.44
CA SER A 44 2.38 13.72 5.34
C SER A 44 2.95 13.49 3.93
N GLN A 45 3.76 14.43 3.44
CA GLN A 45 4.44 14.29 2.14
C GLN A 45 5.28 13.00 2.08
N LYS A 46 5.88 12.58 3.22
CA LYS A 46 6.66 11.35 3.31
C LYS A 46 5.80 10.11 3.03
N THR A 47 4.59 10.06 3.57
CA THR A 47 3.62 8.98 3.33
C THR A 47 3.16 8.99 1.88
N THR A 48 2.83 10.17 1.34
CA THR A 48 2.45 10.34 -0.07
C THR A 48 3.54 9.82 -1.01
N ASN A 49 4.81 10.17 -0.77
CA ASN A 49 5.93 9.72 -1.59
C ASN A 49 6.08 8.18 -1.58
N ARG A 50 5.98 7.56 -0.40
CA ARG A 50 6.06 6.09 -0.27
C ARG A 50 4.92 5.41 -1.03
N TYR A 51 3.70 5.93 -0.90
CA TYR A 51 2.54 5.45 -1.64
C TYR A 51 2.72 5.59 -3.15
N SER A 52 3.22 6.73 -3.64
CA SER A 52 3.48 6.93 -5.07
C SER A 52 4.48 5.92 -5.64
N TRP A 53 5.57 5.64 -4.90
CA TRP A 53 6.54 4.62 -5.30
C TRP A 53 5.93 3.22 -5.33
N LEU A 54 5.20 2.82 -4.28
CA LEU A 54 4.50 1.53 -4.23
C LEU A 54 3.53 1.39 -5.40
N ARG A 55 2.66 2.38 -5.59
CA ARG A 55 1.66 2.37 -6.66
C ARG A 55 2.31 2.22 -8.03
N TRP A 56 3.41 2.93 -8.29
CA TRP A 56 4.10 2.83 -9.57
C TRP A 56 4.69 1.43 -9.78
N VAL A 57 5.40 0.91 -8.78
CA VAL A 57 6.05 -0.40 -8.86
C VAL A 57 5.02 -1.53 -9.03
N VAL A 58 3.94 -1.51 -8.26
CA VAL A 58 2.85 -2.51 -8.35
C VAL A 58 2.12 -2.41 -9.69
N ASN A 59 1.63 -1.23 -10.06
CA ASN A 59 0.75 -1.09 -11.24
C ASN A 59 1.48 -1.34 -12.56
N CYS A 60 2.79 -1.11 -12.60
CA CYS A 60 3.61 -1.37 -13.78
C CYS A 60 4.40 -2.67 -13.70
N ASN A 61 4.21 -3.47 -12.63
CA ASN A 61 4.94 -4.71 -12.38
C ASN A 61 6.46 -4.57 -12.54
N LEU A 62 7.03 -3.54 -11.92
CA LEU A 62 8.45 -3.20 -12.01
C LEU A 62 9.27 -3.92 -10.94
N PRO A 63 10.56 -4.20 -11.18
CA PRO A 63 11.41 -4.78 -10.15
C PRO A 63 11.66 -3.77 -9.02
N PHE A 64 11.87 -4.25 -7.78
CA PHE A 64 12.08 -3.35 -6.63
C PHE A 64 13.29 -2.44 -6.77
N ASN A 65 14.37 -2.90 -7.41
CA ASN A 65 15.57 -2.11 -7.67
C ASN A 65 15.33 -0.91 -8.61
N PHE A 66 14.17 -0.83 -9.25
CA PHE A 66 13.77 0.27 -10.11
C PHE A 66 13.87 1.63 -9.40
N CYS A 67 13.50 1.70 -8.12
CA CYS A 67 13.51 2.96 -7.36
C CYS A 67 14.93 3.50 -7.08
N GLU A 68 15.95 2.66 -7.21
CA GLU A 68 17.35 3.03 -7.00
C GLU A 68 18.15 3.21 -8.29
N ALA A 69 17.61 2.78 -9.43
CA ALA A 69 18.27 2.92 -10.72
C ALA A 69 18.56 4.40 -11.03
N ASP A 70 19.78 4.71 -11.47
CA ASP A 70 20.25 6.08 -11.68
C ASP A 70 19.37 6.86 -12.66
N GLU A 71 19.01 6.26 -13.79
CA GLU A 71 18.13 6.91 -14.77
C GLU A 71 16.72 7.11 -14.23
N THR A 72 16.19 6.15 -13.45
CA THR A 72 14.90 6.34 -12.79
C THR A 72 14.96 7.52 -11.83
N ARG A 73 15.99 7.61 -10.98
CA ARG A 73 16.15 8.73 -10.04
C ARG A 73 16.33 10.07 -10.75
N ARG A 74 16.97 10.07 -11.92
CA ARG A 74 17.18 11.26 -12.74
C ARG A 74 15.87 11.82 -13.31
N PHE A 75 14.96 10.95 -13.72
CA PHE A 75 13.73 11.36 -14.40
C PHE A 75 12.47 11.29 -13.53
N ALA A 76 12.49 10.55 -12.42
CA ALA A 76 11.38 10.46 -11.49
C ALA A 76 11.18 11.80 -10.77
N GLN A 77 9.95 12.29 -10.76
CA GLN A 77 9.54 13.46 -9.97
C GLN A 77 9.18 13.07 -8.52
N LEU A 78 9.78 11.99 -8.02
CA LEU A 78 9.53 11.45 -6.68
C LEU A 78 10.81 11.54 -5.85
N PRO A 79 10.73 11.98 -4.58
CA PRO A 79 11.88 11.93 -3.69
C PRO A 79 12.45 10.51 -3.59
N PRO A 80 13.79 10.34 -3.59
CA PRO A 80 14.42 9.02 -3.60
C PRO A 80 13.96 8.15 -2.42
N VAL A 81 13.78 6.85 -2.70
CA VAL A 81 13.54 5.81 -1.69
C VAL A 81 14.57 4.70 -1.89
N SER A 82 14.89 3.99 -0.81
CA SER A 82 15.72 2.79 -0.92
C SER A 82 14.91 1.55 -1.27
N VAL A 83 15.54 0.54 -1.86
CA VAL A 83 14.92 -0.78 -2.07
C VAL A 83 14.39 -1.33 -0.75
N ASP A 84 15.19 -1.29 0.31
CA ASP A 84 14.80 -1.82 1.63
C ASP A 84 13.54 -1.14 2.18
N THR A 85 13.44 0.19 2.03
CA THR A 85 12.26 0.93 2.47
C THR A 85 11.04 0.56 1.65
N LEU A 86 11.20 0.46 0.33
CA LEU A 86 10.10 0.09 -0.57
C LEU A 86 9.61 -1.34 -0.27
N TYR A 87 10.54 -2.27 -0.07
CA TYR A 87 10.27 -3.66 0.28
C TYR A 87 9.54 -3.77 1.62
N SER A 88 10.01 -3.06 2.66
CA SER A 88 9.33 -3.04 3.97
C SER A 88 7.90 -2.47 3.90
N ASN A 89 7.69 -1.44 3.08
CA ASN A 89 6.33 -0.93 2.86
C ASN A 89 5.47 -1.96 2.11
N MET A 90 6.04 -2.66 1.10
CA MET A 90 5.32 -3.71 0.37
C MET A 90 4.90 -4.84 1.30
N GLU A 91 5.78 -5.32 2.18
CA GLU A 91 5.47 -6.37 3.15
C GLU A 91 4.28 -5.97 4.04
N SER A 92 4.23 -4.70 4.43
CA SER A 92 3.11 -4.17 5.24
C SER A 92 1.81 -4.15 4.44
N VAL A 93 1.86 -3.72 3.17
CA VAL A 93 0.70 -3.75 2.27
C VAL A 93 0.25 -5.19 2.00
N THR A 94 1.17 -6.13 1.81
CA THR A 94 0.85 -7.55 1.63
C THR A 94 0.07 -8.08 2.83
N LYS A 95 0.49 -7.78 4.06
CA LYS A 95 -0.25 -8.20 5.27
C LYS A 95 -1.65 -7.60 5.33
N ASP A 96 -1.81 -6.34 4.96
CA ASP A 96 -3.13 -5.69 4.94
C ASP A 96 -4.04 -6.31 3.85
N VAL A 97 -3.47 -6.64 2.68
CA VAL A 97 -4.19 -7.31 1.58
C VAL A 97 -4.56 -8.74 1.97
N GLU A 98 -3.64 -9.51 2.56
CA GLU A 98 -3.93 -10.86 3.07
C GLU A 98 -5.07 -10.84 4.09
N LYS A 99 -5.08 -9.86 4.98
CA LYS A 99 -6.16 -9.67 5.95
C LYS A 99 -7.50 -9.36 5.25
N ALA A 100 -7.50 -8.44 4.28
CA ALA A 100 -8.71 -8.11 3.53
C ALA A 100 -9.25 -9.33 2.75
N ILE A 101 -8.37 -10.09 2.11
CA ILE A 101 -8.74 -11.34 1.42
C ILE A 101 -9.32 -12.35 2.41
N ALA A 102 -8.70 -12.50 3.60
CA ALA A 102 -9.19 -13.42 4.62
C ALA A 102 -10.58 -13.02 5.17
N GLU A 103 -10.89 -11.73 5.23
CA GLU A 103 -12.23 -11.22 5.61
C GLU A 103 -13.28 -11.47 4.53
N GLU A 104 -12.88 -11.49 3.25
CA GLU A 104 -13.77 -11.76 2.11
C GLU A 104 -13.94 -13.26 1.79
N MET A 105 -13.01 -14.10 2.25
CA MET A 105 -12.97 -15.52 1.90
C MET A 105 -14.04 -16.33 2.68
N PRO A 106 -14.87 -17.15 2.01
CA PRO A 106 -15.86 -17.99 2.67
C PRO A 106 -15.22 -19.19 3.40
N GLU A 107 -15.98 -19.80 4.32
CA GLU A 107 -15.56 -21.04 5.01
C GLU A 107 -15.32 -22.21 4.06
N GLN A 108 -16.00 -22.23 2.90
CA GLN A 108 -15.88 -23.26 1.87
C GLN A 108 -15.33 -22.65 0.58
N PHE A 109 -14.19 -23.16 0.13
CA PHE A 109 -13.54 -22.78 -1.11
C PHE A 109 -12.78 -23.97 -1.71
N VAL A 110 -12.40 -23.87 -2.98
CA VAL A 110 -11.63 -24.89 -3.69
C VAL A 110 -10.16 -24.50 -3.70
N TRP A 111 -9.28 -25.46 -3.40
CA TRP A 111 -7.84 -25.31 -3.60
C TRP A 111 -7.47 -25.65 -5.04
N ILE A 112 -6.83 -24.72 -5.73
CA ILE A 112 -6.20 -24.94 -7.03
C ILE A 112 -4.70 -24.94 -6.81
N LEU A 113 -4.03 -26.00 -7.25
CA LEU A 113 -2.58 -26.13 -7.20
C LEU A 113 -2.04 -26.15 -8.62
N ASP A 114 -1.07 -25.29 -8.90
CA ASP A 114 -0.34 -25.28 -10.17
C ASP A 114 1.16 -25.44 -9.89
N GLY A 115 1.82 -26.31 -10.65
CA GLY A 115 3.20 -26.68 -10.40
C GLY A 115 4.04 -26.53 -11.66
N TRP A 116 5.21 -25.92 -11.52
CA TRP A 116 6.21 -25.88 -12.59
C TRP A 116 7.60 -26.19 -12.06
N SER A 117 8.55 -26.44 -12.96
CA SER A 117 9.95 -26.69 -12.58
C SER A 117 10.88 -25.94 -13.52
N HIS A 118 11.98 -25.45 -12.97
CA HIS A 118 13.05 -24.80 -13.73
C HIS A 118 14.39 -25.33 -13.24
N GLY A 119 15.07 -26.13 -14.07
CA GLY A 119 16.30 -26.83 -13.68
C GLY A 119 16.06 -27.80 -12.51
N THR A 120 16.70 -27.54 -11.38
CA THR A 120 16.56 -28.33 -10.14
C THR A 120 15.52 -27.76 -9.18
N GLU A 121 14.92 -26.61 -9.51
CA GLU A 121 13.95 -25.94 -8.65
C GLU A 121 12.52 -26.35 -9.05
N HIS A 122 11.73 -26.72 -8.04
CA HIS A 122 10.33 -27.09 -8.18
C HIS A 122 9.47 -26.05 -7.49
N PHE A 123 8.47 -25.53 -8.20
CA PHE A 123 7.59 -24.46 -7.73
C PHE A 123 6.16 -24.97 -7.65
N LEU A 124 5.43 -24.50 -6.65
CA LEU A 124 4.02 -24.77 -6.45
C LEU A 124 3.32 -23.45 -6.15
N ALA A 125 2.40 -23.05 -7.01
CA ALA A 125 1.42 -22.03 -6.73
C ALA A 125 0.17 -22.69 -6.12
N ALA A 126 -0.37 -22.06 -5.07
CA ALA A 126 -1.62 -22.46 -4.45
C ALA A 126 -2.60 -21.28 -4.49
N PHE A 127 -3.82 -21.54 -4.92
CA PHE A 127 -4.89 -20.55 -5.03
C PHE A 127 -6.13 -21.05 -4.29
N ALA A 128 -6.82 -20.13 -3.61
CA ALA A 128 -8.17 -20.34 -3.12
C ALA A 128 -9.17 -19.81 -4.17
N CYS A 129 -10.13 -20.63 -4.58
CA CYS A 129 -11.17 -20.28 -5.56
C CYS A 129 -12.55 -20.40 -4.93
N PHE A 130 -13.35 -19.34 -5.02
CA PHE A 130 -14.70 -19.27 -4.50
C PHE A 130 -15.54 -18.29 -5.34
N GLU A 131 -16.87 -18.44 -5.29
CA GLU A 131 -17.77 -17.46 -5.90
C GLU A 131 -17.76 -16.17 -5.08
N GLY A 132 -17.24 -15.07 -5.63
CA GLY A 132 -17.47 -13.74 -5.07
C GLY A 132 -18.96 -13.40 -5.20
N GLY A 133 -19.51 -12.63 -4.26
CA GLY A 133 -20.96 -12.35 -4.07
C GLY A 133 -21.73 -11.65 -5.21
N GLY A 134 -21.49 -12.02 -6.47
CA GLY A 134 -22.37 -11.79 -7.61
C GLY A 134 -22.98 -13.12 -8.04
N SER A 135 -24.31 -13.20 -8.03
CA SER A 135 -25.09 -14.38 -8.39
C SER A 135 -24.64 -15.02 -9.70
N LEU A 136 -24.02 -16.21 -9.63
CA LEU A 136 -23.89 -17.09 -10.77
C LEU A 136 -25.25 -17.73 -11.06
N GLY A 137 -25.84 -17.30 -12.18
CA GLY A 137 -26.98 -17.99 -12.77
C GLY A 137 -26.59 -19.45 -13.01
N LYS A 138 -27.37 -20.36 -12.45
CA LYS A 138 -27.20 -21.80 -12.58
C LYS A 138 -27.11 -22.19 -14.07
N ALA A 139 -26.12 -23.03 -14.39
CA ALA A 139 -26.10 -23.81 -15.63
C ALA A 139 -27.21 -24.88 -15.60
#